data_AF-A0A9W2YSU9-F1
#
_entry.id   AF-A0A9W2YSU9-F1
#
_cell.length_a   1.000
_cell.length_b   1.000
_cell.length_c   1.000
_cell.angle_alpha   90.00
_cell.angle_beta   90.00
_cell.angle_gamma   90.00
#
_symmetry.space_group_name_H-M   'P 1'
#
loop_
_entity.id
_entity.type
_entity.pdbx_description
1 polymer ?
#
loop_
_entity_poly.entity_id
_entity_poly.type
_entity_poly.pdbx_seq_one_letter_code
_entity_poly.pdbx_strand_id
1 'polypeptide(L)'
;MSAGETCSKIIVVTINLIFLLFGLAALVAGIVFKVGGAWSTVSDFLKIADENSEIKNAGEALALGAIIFGSIIVVIAITGCIGACCKVKCLLVLYGIVVIIILLAEIAVVIVVGVKSSDVENKTDEALLKTLVNYKENSTDDISRAWSIVFKEFKCCGVKGNVDFRNYTSTFYANERPAQYKGSIYYVPITCCSKFNFEAKKSLSSSDFDTNKNCLTAPNSEAYDKGCVKSIINSVLDHKWAFIGVGIAIFFIEILVIAMAFYLCSRHD
;
A
#
# COMPACT_ATOMS: atom_id res chain seq x y z
N MET A 1 42.59 17.51 6.13
CA MET A 1 41.11 17.51 6.18
C MET A 1 40.70 18.34 7.37
N SER A 2 39.82 19.31 7.16
CA SER A 2 39.25 20.07 8.29
C SER A 2 38.32 19.20 9.12
N ALA A 3 38.09 19.56 10.40
CA ALA A 3 37.13 18.86 11.26
C ALA A 3 35.72 18.84 10.64
N GLY A 4 35.34 19.92 9.94
CA GLY A 4 34.07 20.03 9.20
C GLY A 4 33.94 19.00 8.07
N GLU A 5 34.95 18.87 7.20
CA GLU A 5 34.95 17.86 6.12
C GLU A 5 34.81 16.43 6.65
N THR A 6 35.49 16.14 7.75
CA THR A 6 35.45 14.80 8.36
C THR A 6 34.07 14.51 8.94
N CYS A 7 33.47 15.49 9.63
CA CYS A 7 32.11 15.37 10.19
C CYS A 7 31.05 15.18 9.09
N SER A 8 31.07 16.03 8.06
CA SER A 8 30.12 15.91 6.93
C SER A 8 30.23 14.58 6.21
N LYS A 9 31.47 14.09 6.00
CA LYS A 9 31.69 12.77 5.39
C LYS A 9 31.10 11.65 6.25
N ILE A 10 31.35 11.65 7.56
CA ILE A 10 30.81 10.63 8.47
C ILE A 10 29.28 10.63 8.45
N ILE A 11 28.65 11.80 8.50
CA ILE A 11 27.18 11.94 8.48
C ILE A 11 26.60 11.39 7.18
N VAL A 12 27.10 11.85 6.03
CA VAL A 12 26.59 11.43 4.70
C VAL A 12 26.77 9.92 4.54
N VAL A 13 27.92 9.37 4.89
CA VAL A 13 28.17 7.92 4.77
C VAL A 13 27.26 7.14 5.72
N THR A 14 27.11 7.57 6.98
CA THR A 14 26.27 6.86 7.96
C THR A 14 24.81 6.80 7.53
N ILE A 15 24.24 7.94 7.10
CA ILE A 15 22.85 8.00 6.64
C ILE A 15 22.65 7.14 5.38
N ASN A 16 23.56 7.23 4.41
CA ASN A 16 23.45 6.42 3.20
C ASN A 16 23.68 4.93 3.47
N LEU A 17 24.48 4.54 4.47
CA LEU A 17 24.57 3.14 4.90
C LEU A 17 23.26 2.64 5.50
N ILE A 18 22.56 3.46 6.29
CA ILE A 18 21.23 3.12 6.81
C ILE A 18 20.23 2.93 5.65
N PHE A 19 20.19 3.87 4.70
CA PHE A 19 19.34 3.73 3.52
C PHE A 19 19.73 2.55 2.63
N LEU A 20 21.02 2.23 2.52
CA LEU A 20 21.50 1.05 1.81
C LEU A 20 20.95 -0.23 2.44
N LEU A 21 20.96 -0.33 3.78
CA LEU A 21 20.40 -1.49 4.49
C LEU A 21 18.89 -1.62 4.25
N PHE A 22 18.14 -0.52 4.33
CA PHE A 22 16.70 -0.54 4.03
C PHE A 22 16.42 -0.89 2.56
N GLY A 23 17.18 -0.31 1.63
CA GLY A 23 17.05 -0.60 0.19
C GLY A 23 17.38 -2.06 -0.14
N LEU A 24 18.45 -2.61 0.44
CA LEU A 24 18.80 -4.02 0.31
C LEU A 24 17.74 -4.94 0.92
N ALA A 25 17.22 -4.60 2.10
CA ALA A 25 16.15 -5.38 2.74
C ALA A 25 14.90 -5.42 1.85
N ALA A 26 14.46 -4.28 1.30
CA ALA A 26 13.33 -4.20 0.39
C ALA A 26 13.57 -4.96 -0.92
N LEU A 27 14.76 -4.81 -1.51
CA LEU A 27 15.17 -5.50 -2.73
C LEU A 27 15.19 -7.03 -2.53
N VAL A 28 15.85 -7.50 -1.47
CA VAL A 28 15.93 -8.93 -1.15
C VAL A 28 14.55 -9.48 -0.83
N ALA A 29 13.74 -8.77 -0.03
CA ALA A 29 12.37 -9.18 0.25
C ALA A 29 11.54 -9.35 -1.05
N GLY A 30 11.63 -8.39 -1.98
CA GLY A 30 10.96 -8.49 -3.27
C GLY A 30 11.47 -9.65 -4.15
N ILE A 31 12.79 -9.87 -4.21
CA ILE A 31 13.37 -11.00 -4.95
C ILE A 31 12.95 -12.34 -4.34
N VAL A 32 13.05 -12.49 -3.02
CA VAL A 32 12.66 -13.71 -2.29
C VAL A 32 11.17 -14.00 -2.48
N PHE A 33 10.33 -12.97 -2.45
CA PHE A 33 8.91 -13.11 -2.74
C PHE A 33 8.65 -13.63 -4.16
N LYS A 34 9.36 -13.08 -5.15
CA LYS A 34 9.15 -13.43 -6.57
C LYS A 34 9.77 -14.77 -6.99
N VAL A 35 10.96 -15.10 -6.49
CA VAL A 35 11.78 -16.23 -6.96
C VAL A 35 11.90 -17.33 -5.91
N GLY A 36 11.92 -16.96 -4.63
CA GLY A 36 12.24 -17.86 -3.52
C GLY A 36 11.11 -18.75 -3.05
N GLY A 37 9.96 -18.75 -3.74
CA GLY A 37 8.79 -19.54 -3.33
C GLY A 37 8.14 -19.05 -2.03
N ALA A 38 8.51 -17.87 -1.51
CA ALA A 38 7.92 -17.32 -0.27
C ALA A 38 6.42 -17.04 -0.39
N TRP A 39 5.88 -17.06 -1.61
CA TRP A 39 4.45 -17.10 -1.88
C TRP A 39 3.75 -18.21 -1.08
N SER A 40 4.32 -19.42 -1.01
CA SER A 40 3.67 -20.54 -0.31
C SER A 40 3.53 -20.24 1.18
N THR A 41 4.58 -19.73 1.83
CA THR A 41 4.56 -19.32 3.24
C THR A 41 3.57 -18.18 3.50
N VAL A 42 3.52 -17.19 2.60
CA VAL A 42 2.58 -16.07 2.69
C VAL A 42 1.15 -16.55 2.49
N SER A 43 0.94 -17.48 1.55
CA SER A 43 -0.37 -18.07 1.29
C SER A 43 -0.86 -18.89 2.48
N ASP A 44 0.01 -19.67 3.13
CA ASP A 44 -0.31 -20.44 4.33
C ASP A 44 -0.61 -19.53 5.53
N PHE A 45 0.20 -18.48 5.74
CA PHE A 45 0.00 -17.50 6.81
C PHE A 45 -1.32 -16.74 6.65
N LEU A 46 -1.62 -16.31 5.42
CA LEU A 46 -2.85 -15.59 5.09
C LEU A 46 -4.04 -16.54 4.82
N LYS A 47 -3.88 -17.87 5.01
CA LYS A 47 -4.87 -18.94 4.73
C LYS A 47 -5.50 -18.83 3.34
N ILE A 48 -4.69 -18.43 2.38
CA ILE A 48 -5.03 -18.28 0.98
C ILE A 48 -4.81 -19.63 0.31
N ALA A 49 -5.84 -20.18 -0.34
CA ALA A 49 -5.63 -21.35 -1.18
C ALA A 49 -4.58 -21.03 -2.27
N ASP A 50 -3.52 -21.82 -2.30
CA ASP A 50 -2.28 -21.64 -3.10
C ASP A 50 -2.52 -21.60 -4.63
N GLU A 51 -3.73 -21.91 -5.08
CA GLU A 51 -4.12 -21.97 -6.51
C GLU A 51 -4.63 -20.64 -7.11
N ASN A 52 -4.75 -19.58 -6.32
CA ASN A 52 -5.33 -18.32 -6.81
C ASN A 52 -4.27 -17.48 -7.54
N SER A 53 -4.15 -17.69 -8.86
CA SER A 53 -3.19 -17.04 -9.77
C SER A 53 -3.17 -15.53 -9.70
N GLU A 54 -4.29 -14.94 -9.31
CA GLU A 54 -4.41 -13.50 -9.22
C GLU A 54 -3.77 -12.98 -7.92
N ILE A 55 -4.12 -13.43 -6.70
CA ILE A 55 -3.45 -12.92 -5.46
C ILE A 55 -1.93 -13.05 -5.53
N LYS A 56 -1.47 -14.07 -6.24
CA LYS A 56 -0.08 -14.20 -6.68
C LYS A 56 0.38 -13.06 -7.59
N ASN A 57 -0.33 -12.69 -8.66
CA ASN A 57 -0.07 -11.52 -9.50
C ASN A 57 -0.05 -10.18 -8.73
N ALA A 58 -1.00 -9.90 -7.83
CA ALA A 58 -0.98 -8.66 -7.04
C ALA A 58 0.22 -8.64 -6.08
N GLY A 59 0.53 -9.78 -5.45
CA GLY A 59 1.75 -9.97 -4.67
C GLY A 59 3.01 -9.82 -5.51
N GLU A 60 3.03 -10.35 -6.73
CA GLU A 60 4.13 -10.22 -7.68
C GLU A 60 4.31 -8.77 -8.14
N ALA A 61 3.23 -8.00 -8.29
CA ALA A 61 3.27 -6.58 -8.59
C ALA A 61 3.86 -5.78 -7.41
N LEU A 62 3.44 -6.09 -6.17
CA LEU A 62 4.02 -5.50 -4.96
C LEU A 62 5.51 -5.87 -4.81
N ALA A 63 5.86 -7.13 -5.04
CA ALA A 63 7.24 -7.60 -5.01
C ALA A 63 8.09 -6.93 -6.09
N LEU A 64 7.55 -6.76 -7.30
CA LEU A 64 8.21 -6.01 -8.37
C LEU A 64 8.40 -4.53 -7.96
N GLY A 65 7.39 -3.92 -7.34
CA GLY A 65 7.49 -2.57 -6.78
C GLY A 65 8.60 -2.46 -5.75
N ALA A 66 8.70 -3.42 -4.81
CA ALA A 66 9.74 -3.48 -3.80
C ALA A 66 11.14 -3.67 -4.42
N ILE A 67 11.26 -4.49 -5.47
CA ILE A 67 12.52 -4.66 -6.24
C ILE A 67 12.93 -3.34 -6.87
N ILE A 68 12.03 -2.67 -7.59
CA ILE A 68 12.33 -1.42 -8.30
C ILE A 68 12.71 -0.32 -7.30
N PHE A 69 11.88 -0.11 -6.29
CA PHE A 69 12.10 0.90 -5.27
C PHE A 69 13.37 0.65 -4.45
N GLY A 70 13.56 -0.59 -4.00
CA GLY A 70 14.78 -1.00 -3.28
C GLY A 70 16.03 -0.81 -4.12
N SER A 71 16.00 -1.17 -5.41
CA SER A 71 17.13 -0.96 -6.33
C SER A 71 17.49 0.51 -6.49
N ILE A 72 16.50 1.39 -6.64
CA ILE A 72 16.71 2.84 -6.75
C ILE A 72 17.38 3.38 -5.48
N ILE A 73 16.88 3.02 -4.29
CA ILE A 73 17.47 3.42 -3.01
C ILE A 73 18.93 2.95 -2.91
N VAL A 74 19.20 1.69 -3.25
CA VAL A 74 20.56 1.12 -3.23
C VAL A 74 21.51 1.91 -4.13
N VAL A 75 21.10 2.24 -5.36
CA VAL A 75 21.93 3.01 -6.29
C VAL A 75 22.21 4.42 -5.77
N ILE A 76 21.19 5.11 -5.24
CA ILE A 76 21.34 6.45 -4.67
C ILE A 76 22.28 6.42 -3.46
N ALA A 77 22.09 5.45 -2.56
CA ALA A 77 22.89 5.28 -1.35
C ALA A 77 24.36 4.96 -1.67
N ILE A 78 24.63 4.05 -2.60
CA ILE A 78 25.99 3.74 -3.06
C ILE A 78 26.63 4.97 -3.69
N THR A 79 25.89 5.73 -4.51
CA THR A 79 26.38 6.97 -5.12
C THR A 79 26.78 7.99 -4.06
N GLY A 80 25.96 8.20 -3.03
CA GLY A 80 26.27 9.08 -1.89
C GLY A 80 27.50 8.61 -1.11
N CYS A 81 27.57 7.32 -0.80
CA CYS A 81 28.72 6.71 -0.11
C CYS A 81 30.02 6.85 -0.91
N ILE A 82 30.04 6.49 -2.20
CA ILE A 82 31.22 6.58 -3.06
C ILE A 82 31.60 8.05 -3.26
N GLY A 83 30.63 8.94 -3.51
CA GLY A 83 30.87 10.37 -3.64
C GLY A 83 31.59 10.97 -2.43
N ALA A 84 31.15 10.64 -1.21
CA ALA A 84 31.76 11.10 0.03
C ALA A 84 33.07 10.37 0.39
N CYS A 85 33.16 9.05 0.15
CA CYS A 85 34.33 8.23 0.48
C CYS A 85 35.49 8.46 -0.47
N CYS A 86 35.21 8.26 -1.75
CA CYS A 86 36.15 8.35 -2.87
C CYS A 86 36.30 9.77 -3.39
N LYS A 87 35.63 10.75 -2.76
CA LYS A 87 35.94 12.16 -2.96
C LYS A 87 35.68 12.61 -4.41
N VAL A 88 34.68 12.01 -5.06
CA VAL A 88 34.34 12.21 -6.48
C VAL A 88 33.26 13.29 -6.60
N LYS A 89 33.65 14.51 -6.97
CA LYS A 89 32.75 15.68 -7.11
C LYS A 89 31.51 15.38 -7.94
N CYS A 90 31.68 14.77 -9.10
CA CYS A 90 30.58 14.49 -10.04
C CYS A 90 29.49 13.60 -9.42
N LEU A 91 29.88 12.52 -8.72
CA LEU A 91 28.93 11.63 -8.04
C LEU A 91 28.20 12.34 -6.90
N LEU A 92 28.89 13.24 -6.19
CA LEU A 92 28.30 13.98 -5.09
C LEU A 92 27.31 15.05 -5.56
N VAL A 93 27.59 15.70 -6.70
CA VAL A 93 26.64 16.61 -7.36
C VAL A 93 25.44 15.83 -7.88
N LEU A 94 25.65 14.69 -8.54
CA LEU A 94 24.56 13.84 -9.02
C LEU A 94 23.67 13.38 -7.86
N TYR A 95 24.27 12.90 -6.77
CA TYR A 95 23.56 12.55 -5.54
C TYR A 95 22.72 13.73 -5.02
N GLY A 96 23.31 14.92 -4.89
CA GLY A 96 22.61 16.11 -4.41
C GLY A 96 21.43 16.49 -5.30
N ILE A 97 21.59 16.45 -6.63
CA ILE A 97 20.49 16.73 -7.58
C ILE A 97 19.36 15.72 -7.44
N VAL A 98 19.67 14.43 -7.33
CA VAL A 98 18.65 13.38 -7.17
C VAL A 98 17.87 13.57 -5.87
N VAL A 99 18.54 13.84 -4.74
CA VAL A 99 17.87 14.08 -3.46
C VAL A 99 17.03 15.37 -3.50
N ILE A 100 17.47 16.42 -4.20
CA ILE A 100 16.65 17.63 -4.42
C ILE A 100 15.37 17.29 -5.19
N ILE A 101 15.45 16.46 -6.23
CA ILE A 101 14.26 16.06 -7.01
C ILE A 101 13.28 15.29 -6.11
N ILE A 102 13.78 14.40 -5.24
CA ILE A 102 12.94 13.66 -4.28
C ILE A 102 12.27 14.64 -3.31
N LEU A 103 13.03 15.56 -2.70
CA LEU A 103 12.49 16.57 -1.80
C LEU A 103 11.38 17.41 -2.44
N LEU A 104 11.56 17.82 -3.71
CA LEU A 104 10.55 18.57 -4.46
C LEU A 104 9.30 17.72 -4.75
N ALA A 105 9.48 16.43 -5.04
CA ALA A 105 8.37 15.51 -5.23
C ALA A 105 7.58 15.29 -3.92
N GLU A 106 8.26 15.16 -2.78
CA GLU A 106 7.62 15.06 -1.46
C GLU A 106 6.78 16.30 -1.14
N ILE A 107 7.34 17.49 -1.34
CA ILE A 107 6.62 18.76 -1.15
C ILE A 107 5.39 18.82 -2.08
N ALA A 108 5.54 18.42 -3.35
CA ALA A 108 4.42 18.40 -4.29
C ALA A 108 3.30 17.45 -3.85
N VAL A 109 3.64 16.25 -3.36
CA VAL A 109 2.66 15.29 -2.82
C VAL A 109 1.93 15.89 -1.61
N VAL A 110 2.64 16.50 -0.67
CA VAL A 110 2.03 17.14 0.51
C VAL A 110 1.07 18.26 0.09
N ILE A 111 1.45 19.10 -0.87
CA ILE A 111 0.59 20.17 -1.38
C ILE A 111 -0.66 19.60 -2.06
N VAL A 112 -0.51 18.59 -2.93
CA VAL A 112 -1.64 17.98 -3.65
C VAL A 112 -2.62 17.35 -2.66
N VAL A 113 -2.12 16.56 -1.71
CA VAL A 113 -2.97 15.91 -0.70
C VAL A 113 -3.60 16.93 0.23
N GLY A 114 -2.88 17.99 0.63
CA GLY A 114 -3.38 19.01 1.54
C GLY A 114 -4.41 19.95 0.91
N VAL A 115 -4.18 20.41 -0.33
CA VAL A 115 -5.05 21.39 -1.01
C VAL A 115 -6.21 20.71 -1.74
N LYS A 116 -5.95 19.55 -2.36
CA LYS A 116 -6.93 18.84 -3.19
C LYS A 116 -7.40 17.54 -2.53
N SER A 117 -7.49 17.53 -1.20
CA SER A 117 -7.89 16.34 -0.44
C SER A 117 -9.20 15.74 -0.94
N SER A 118 -10.21 16.56 -1.24
CA SER A 118 -11.50 16.11 -1.79
C SER A 118 -11.37 15.51 -3.20
N ASP A 119 -10.53 16.10 -4.07
CA ASP A 119 -10.34 15.56 -5.43
C ASP A 119 -9.55 14.25 -5.38
N VAL A 120 -8.57 14.15 -4.48
CA VAL A 120 -7.80 12.93 -4.23
C VAL A 120 -8.72 11.84 -3.70
N GLU A 121 -9.58 12.14 -2.72
CA GLU A 121 -10.59 11.21 -2.20
C GLU A 121 -11.55 10.77 -3.31
N ASN A 122 -12.12 11.70 -4.08
CA ASN A 122 -13.02 11.38 -5.19
C ASN A 122 -12.36 10.53 -6.28
N LYS A 123 -11.13 10.85 -6.69
CA LYS A 123 -10.39 10.04 -7.67
C LYS A 123 -10.04 8.66 -7.12
N THR A 124 -9.73 8.56 -5.84
CA THR A 124 -9.49 7.29 -5.15
C THR A 124 -10.77 6.47 -5.13
N ASP A 125 -11.90 7.09 -4.78
CA ASP A 125 -13.21 6.45 -4.81
C ASP A 125 -13.56 5.96 -6.21
N GLU A 126 -13.39 6.77 -7.25
CA GLU A 126 -13.65 6.37 -8.64
C GLU A 126 -12.76 5.21 -9.09
N ALA A 127 -11.46 5.25 -8.75
CA ALA A 127 -10.53 4.19 -9.08
C ALA A 127 -10.90 2.87 -8.38
N LEU A 128 -11.26 2.94 -7.10
CA LEU A 128 -11.68 1.78 -6.31
C LEU A 128 -13.06 1.27 -6.71
N LEU A 129 -14.00 2.15 -7.08
CA LEU A 129 -15.30 1.74 -7.59
C LEU A 129 -15.13 0.95 -8.88
N LYS A 130 -14.21 1.34 -9.77
CA LYS A 130 -13.89 0.59 -11.00
C LYS A 130 -13.40 -0.83 -10.71
N THR A 131 -12.66 -1.05 -9.62
CA THR A 131 -12.24 -2.41 -9.23
C THR A 131 -13.37 -3.17 -8.54
N LEU A 132 -14.17 -2.48 -7.70
CA LEU A 132 -15.32 -3.07 -7.01
C LEU A 132 -16.40 -3.58 -7.97
N VAL A 133 -16.55 -2.99 -9.16
CA VAL A 133 -17.49 -3.48 -10.20
C VAL A 133 -17.28 -4.94 -10.53
N ASN A 134 -16.03 -5.39 -10.53
CA ASN A 134 -15.65 -6.74 -10.90
C ASN A 134 -15.56 -7.66 -9.67
N TYR A 135 -15.99 -7.20 -8.49
CA TYR A 135 -16.06 -8.01 -7.29
C TYR A 135 -17.04 -9.17 -7.48
N LYS A 136 -16.58 -10.38 -7.18
CA LYS A 136 -17.31 -11.63 -7.27
C LYS A 136 -17.23 -12.36 -5.95
N GLU A 137 -18.39 -12.67 -5.39
CA GLU A 137 -18.45 -13.45 -4.16
C GLU A 137 -17.98 -14.89 -4.38
N ASN A 138 -17.22 -15.44 -3.42
CA ASN A 138 -16.62 -16.77 -3.51
C ASN A 138 -15.69 -16.99 -4.72
N SER A 139 -15.19 -15.92 -5.30
CA SER A 139 -14.24 -15.99 -6.40
C SER A 139 -12.81 -16.11 -5.88
N THR A 140 -11.99 -16.76 -6.69
CA THR A 140 -10.55 -16.91 -6.52
C THR A 140 -9.77 -15.73 -7.10
N ASP A 141 -10.46 -14.80 -7.77
CA ASP A 141 -9.85 -13.61 -8.39
C ASP A 141 -9.24 -12.65 -7.34
N ASP A 142 -8.23 -11.90 -7.80
CA ASP A 142 -7.39 -11.01 -7.01
C ASP A 142 -8.21 -10.01 -6.23
N ILE A 143 -9.02 -9.31 -7.01
CA ILE A 143 -9.62 -8.05 -6.66
C ILE A 143 -10.73 -8.35 -5.66
N SER A 144 -11.49 -9.41 -5.90
CA SER A 144 -12.53 -9.88 -4.99
C SER A 144 -11.99 -10.38 -3.66
N ARG A 145 -10.83 -11.03 -3.66
CA ARG A 145 -10.23 -11.48 -2.41
C ARG A 145 -9.61 -10.34 -1.62
N ALA A 146 -8.92 -9.41 -2.29
CA ALA A 146 -8.44 -8.18 -1.68
C ALA A 146 -9.59 -7.38 -1.04
N TRP A 147 -10.70 -7.20 -1.77
CA TRP A 147 -11.91 -6.56 -1.23
C TRP A 147 -12.49 -7.32 -0.04
N SER A 148 -12.53 -8.66 -0.10
CA SER A 148 -13.03 -9.49 1.01
C SER A 148 -12.20 -9.34 2.29
N ILE A 149 -10.86 -9.26 2.15
CA ILE A 149 -9.95 -8.95 3.26
C ILE A 149 -10.20 -7.53 3.77
N VAL A 150 -10.27 -6.54 2.88
CA VAL A 150 -10.52 -5.14 3.24
C VAL A 150 -11.82 -4.99 4.03
N PHE A 151 -12.91 -5.63 3.60
CA PHE A 151 -14.19 -5.60 4.30
C PHE A 151 -14.08 -6.11 5.74
N LYS A 152 -13.29 -7.17 5.94
CA LYS A 152 -13.12 -7.79 7.26
C LYS A 152 -12.16 -7.02 8.16
N GLU A 153 -10.97 -6.70 7.65
CA GLU A 153 -9.91 -6.03 8.38
C GLU A 153 -10.35 -4.64 8.85
N PHE A 154 -10.95 -3.87 7.93
CA PHE A 154 -11.38 -2.49 8.22
C PHE A 154 -12.85 -2.39 8.63
N LYS A 155 -13.54 -3.51 8.84
CA LYS A 155 -14.94 -3.58 9.29
C LYS A 155 -15.85 -2.64 8.51
N CYS A 156 -15.77 -2.73 7.18
CA CYS A 156 -16.41 -1.83 6.23
C CYS A 156 -17.07 -2.64 5.11
N CYS A 157 -17.90 -2.00 4.29
CA CYS A 157 -18.50 -2.62 3.12
C CYS A 157 -18.61 -1.60 2.00
N GLY A 158 -18.16 -1.95 0.80
CA GLY A 158 -18.14 -1.05 -0.36
C GLY A 158 -17.10 0.07 -0.26
N VAL A 159 -16.99 0.89 -1.30
CA VAL A 159 -16.06 2.03 -1.34
C VAL A 159 -16.57 3.13 -0.42
N LYS A 160 -17.80 3.58 -0.64
CA LYS A 160 -18.50 4.65 0.09
C LYS A 160 -19.46 4.11 1.15
N GLY A 161 -19.85 2.85 1.04
CA GLY A 161 -20.67 2.15 2.00
C GLY A 161 -21.38 0.96 1.36
N ASN A 162 -22.11 0.19 2.17
CA ASN A 162 -22.87 -0.95 1.66
C ASN A 162 -23.93 -0.57 0.61
N VAL A 163 -24.26 0.71 0.46
CA VAL A 163 -25.13 1.22 -0.62
C VAL A 163 -24.56 1.00 -2.01
N ASP A 164 -23.24 0.87 -2.14
CA ASP A 164 -22.56 0.56 -3.40
C ASP A 164 -22.98 -0.81 -3.95
N PHE A 165 -23.40 -1.72 -3.06
CA PHE A 165 -23.95 -3.03 -3.38
C PHE A 165 -25.48 -3.09 -3.32
N ARG A 166 -26.19 -1.99 -3.02
CA ARG A 166 -27.67 -1.93 -2.88
C ARG A 166 -28.38 -1.19 -4.01
N ASN A 167 -27.68 -0.28 -4.69
CA ASN A 167 -28.30 0.51 -5.74
C ASN A 167 -28.43 -0.32 -7.03
N TYR A 168 -29.63 -0.39 -7.60
CA TYR A 168 -29.95 -1.12 -8.84
C TYR A 168 -29.13 -0.64 -10.05
N THR A 169 -28.61 0.59 -9.99
CA THR A 169 -27.71 1.19 -10.99
C THR A 169 -26.23 0.98 -10.70
N SER A 170 -25.87 0.34 -9.59
CA SER A 170 -24.48 -0.04 -9.37
C SER A 170 -24.11 -1.11 -10.38
N THR A 171 -22.90 -0.96 -10.90
CA THR A 171 -22.32 -1.86 -11.89
C THR A 171 -22.15 -3.29 -11.35
N PHE A 172 -22.14 -3.48 -10.02
CA PHE A 172 -22.26 -4.79 -9.37
C PHE A 172 -23.60 -5.46 -9.73
N TYR A 173 -24.75 -4.84 -9.45
CA TYR A 173 -26.07 -5.39 -9.84
C TYR A 173 -26.25 -5.57 -11.35
N ALA A 174 -25.66 -4.67 -12.14
CA ALA A 174 -25.81 -4.67 -13.59
C ALA A 174 -24.98 -5.76 -14.28
N ASN A 175 -23.79 -6.08 -13.75
CA ASN A 175 -22.86 -7.03 -14.38
C ASN A 175 -22.86 -8.42 -13.73
N GLU A 176 -23.23 -8.53 -12.46
CA GLU A 176 -23.48 -9.80 -11.77
C GLU A 176 -24.82 -9.68 -11.05
N ARG A 177 -25.84 -10.43 -11.50
CA ARG A 177 -27.13 -10.45 -10.81
C ARG A 177 -26.88 -10.70 -9.32
N PRO A 178 -27.60 -10.01 -8.39
CA PRO A 178 -27.44 -10.26 -6.96
C PRO A 178 -27.52 -11.77 -6.76
N ALA A 179 -26.55 -12.34 -6.04
CA ALA A 179 -26.46 -13.78 -5.87
C ALA A 179 -27.80 -14.29 -5.34
N GLN A 180 -28.58 -14.94 -6.22
CA GLN A 180 -29.87 -15.49 -5.86
C GLN A 180 -29.63 -16.88 -5.30
N TYR A 181 -29.60 -16.99 -3.99
CA TYR A 181 -29.57 -18.29 -3.34
C TYR A 181 -30.97 -18.57 -2.76
N LYS A 182 -31.56 -19.69 -3.21
CA LYS A 182 -32.94 -20.09 -2.88
C LYS A 182 -33.98 -18.98 -3.11
N GLY A 183 -33.85 -18.21 -4.19
CA GLY A 183 -34.81 -17.18 -4.59
C GLY A 183 -34.81 -15.91 -3.72
N SER A 184 -33.84 -15.73 -2.82
CA SER A 184 -33.67 -14.50 -2.04
C SER A 184 -32.67 -13.54 -2.73
N ILE A 185 -32.95 -12.24 -2.72
CA ILE A 185 -32.04 -11.21 -3.25
C ILE A 185 -31.06 -10.83 -2.15
N TYR A 186 -29.75 -10.94 -2.43
CA TYR A 186 -28.69 -10.46 -1.53
C TYR A 186 -28.27 -9.03 -1.88
N TYR A 187 -28.13 -8.21 -0.85
CA TYR A 187 -27.87 -6.77 -0.91
C TYR A 187 -26.41 -6.40 -0.62
N VAL A 188 -25.65 -7.34 -0.06
CA VAL A 188 -24.23 -7.19 0.26
C VAL A 188 -23.55 -8.56 0.17
N PRO A 189 -22.22 -8.61 -0.07
CA PRO A 189 -21.44 -9.83 0.09
C PRO A 189 -21.43 -10.34 1.54
N ILE A 190 -21.30 -11.65 1.74
CA ILE A 190 -21.21 -12.31 3.05
C ILE A 190 -19.99 -11.85 3.87
N THR A 191 -18.94 -11.40 3.21
CA THR A 191 -17.75 -10.81 3.85
C THR A 191 -18.05 -9.46 4.49
N CYS A 192 -19.11 -8.76 4.07
CA CYS A 192 -19.64 -7.59 4.75
C CYS A 192 -20.46 -7.93 6.01
N CYS A 193 -20.81 -9.18 6.26
CA CYS A 193 -21.56 -9.58 7.45
C CYS A 193 -20.67 -9.63 8.68
N SER A 194 -20.95 -8.80 9.69
CA SER A 194 -20.10 -8.63 10.88
C SER A 194 -19.81 -9.94 11.63
N LYS A 195 -20.79 -10.84 11.71
CA LYS A 195 -20.69 -12.14 12.40
C LYS A 195 -20.04 -13.24 11.57
N PHE A 196 -19.86 -13.04 10.27
CA PHE A 196 -19.24 -14.04 9.41
C PHE A 196 -17.73 -14.11 9.64
N ASN A 197 -17.21 -15.30 9.94
CA ASN A 197 -15.79 -15.53 10.13
C ASN A 197 -15.14 -15.97 8.82
N PHE A 198 -14.56 -15.01 8.09
CA PHE A 198 -13.89 -15.25 6.82
C PHE A 198 -12.57 -16.02 6.97
N GLU A 199 -11.80 -15.75 8.03
CA GLU A 199 -10.49 -16.36 8.28
C GLU A 199 -10.54 -17.84 8.66
N ALA A 200 -11.71 -18.33 9.06
CA ALA A 200 -11.93 -19.73 9.42
C ALA A 200 -12.41 -20.59 8.24
N LYS A 201 -12.62 -20.01 7.05
CA LYS A 201 -13.32 -20.68 5.94
C LYS A 201 -12.41 -20.85 4.72
N LYS A 202 -12.16 -22.11 4.33
CA LYS A 202 -11.39 -22.47 3.12
C LYS A 202 -12.22 -22.33 1.83
N SER A 203 -13.53 -22.52 1.93
CA SER A 203 -14.49 -22.29 0.85
C SER A 203 -15.85 -21.89 1.43
N LEU A 204 -16.61 -21.07 0.70
CA LEU A 204 -17.98 -20.73 1.08
C LEU A 204 -18.92 -21.88 0.71
N SER A 205 -19.77 -22.27 1.65
CA SER A 205 -20.79 -23.28 1.46
C SER A 205 -22.18 -22.67 1.51
N SER A 206 -23.15 -23.39 0.92
CA SER A 206 -24.58 -23.14 1.02
C SER A 206 -25.06 -22.87 2.46
N SER A 207 -24.47 -23.54 3.45
CA SER A 207 -24.79 -23.36 4.88
C SER A 207 -24.35 -21.99 5.42
N ASP A 208 -23.27 -21.40 4.89
CA ASP A 208 -22.77 -20.10 5.34
C ASP A 208 -23.75 -18.99 4.93
N PHE A 209 -24.30 -19.08 3.72
CA PHE A 209 -25.35 -18.20 3.21
C PHE A 209 -26.66 -18.36 3.99
N ASP A 210 -27.07 -19.60 4.29
CA ASP A 210 -28.25 -19.87 5.09
C ASP A 210 -28.13 -19.27 6.51
N THR A 211 -26.96 -19.39 7.14
CA THR A 211 -26.70 -18.88 8.51
C THR A 211 -26.66 -17.35 8.56
N ASN A 212 -26.16 -16.71 7.50
CA ASN A 212 -26.03 -15.25 7.41
C ASN A 212 -27.18 -14.59 6.62
N LYS A 213 -28.26 -15.33 6.34
CA LYS A 213 -29.37 -14.88 5.48
C LYS A 213 -29.90 -13.50 5.91
N ASN A 214 -30.11 -13.27 7.20
CA ASN A 214 -30.63 -12.00 7.71
C ASN A 214 -29.74 -10.81 7.37
N CYS A 215 -28.41 -10.96 7.48
CA CYS A 215 -27.44 -9.95 7.06
C CYS A 215 -27.53 -9.67 5.55
N LEU A 216 -27.63 -10.72 4.75
CA LEU A 216 -27.58 -10.64 3.29
C LEU A 216 -28.86 -10.04 2.70
N THR A 217 -30.02 -10.30 3.33
CA THR A 217 -31.34 -9.94 2.77
C THR A 217 -32.00 -8.73 3.45
N ALA A 218 -31.55 -8.31 4.63
CA ALA A 218 -32.17 -7.19 5.35
C ALA A 218 -31.26 -5.95 5.32
N PRO A 219 -31.76 -4.77 4.91
CA PRO A 219 -31.03 -3.53 5.10
C PRO A 219 -30.85 -3.26 6.61
N ASN A 220 -29.59 -3.24 7.05
CA ASN A 220 -29.14 -2.67 8.33
C ASN A 220 -29.35 -3.50 9.63
N SER A 221 -29.32 -4.84 9.61
CA SER A 221 -29.31 -5.57 10.90
C SER A 221 -27.95 -6.12 11.33
N GLU A 222 -27.09 -6.55 10.40
CA GLU A 222 -25.84 -7.25 10.78
C GLU A 222 -24.65 -7.04 9.83
N ALA A 223 -24.80 -6.23 8.77
CA ALA A 223 -23.74 -5.90 7.82
C ALA A 223 -22.97 -4.64 8.23
N TYR A 224 -21.71 -4.53 7.84
CA TYR A 224 -20.97 -3.27 7.92
C TYR A 224 -21.64 -2.20 7.05
N ASP A 225 -21.73 -0.98 7.57
CA ASP A 225 -22.42 0.15 6.95
C ASP A 225 -21.46 1.22 6.41
N LYS A 226 -20.29 1.35 7.03
CA LYS A 226 -19.25 2.32 6.64
C LYS A 226 -18.56 1.91 5.33
N GLY A 227 -18.23 2.92 4.51
CA GLY A 227 -17.35 2.76 3.36
C GLY A 227 -15.91 2.46 3.75
N CYS A 228 -15.23 1.67 2.93
CA CYS A 228 -13.88 1.23 3.20
C CYS A 228 -12.83 2.32 3.04
N VAL A 229 -12.99 3.25 2.09
CA VAL A 229 -12.02 4.35 1.92
C VAL A 229 -11.94 5.18 3.20
N LYS A 230 -13.08 5.59 3.73
CA LYS A 230 -13.16 6.34 4.98
C LYS A 230 -12.68 5.52 6.19
N SER A 231 -12.97 4.22 6.23
CA SER A 231 -12.55 3.35 7.34
C SER A 231 -11.03 3.14 7.36
N ILE A 232 -10.41 2.97 6.18
CA ILE A 232 -8.95 2.90 6.01
C ILE A 232 -8.33 4.23 6.41
N ILE A 233 -8.85 5.36 5.90
CA ILE A 233 -8.37 6.70 6.26
C ILE A 233 -8.44 6.90 7.78
N ASN A 234 -9.55 6.55 8.42
CA ASN A 234 -9.68 6.66 9.87
C ASN A 234 -8.65 5.80 10.61
N SER A 235 -8.40 4.59 10.13
CA SER A 235 -7.39 3.69 10.71
C SER A 235 -5.96 4.27 10.59
N VAL A 236 -5.67 4.95 9.47
CA VAL A 236 -4.42 5.70 9.29
C VAL A 236 -4.39 6.94 10.19
N LEU A 237 -5.52 7.64 10.31
CA LEU A 237 -5.65 8.85 11.14
C LEU A 237 -5.47 8.55 12.63
N ASP A 238 -5.85 7.37 13.10
CA ASP A 238 -5.61 6.92 14.47
C ASP A 238 -4.11 6.86 14.79
N HIS A 239 -3.27 6.61 13.78
CA HIS A 239 -1.82 6.57 13.88
C HIS A 239 -1.14 7.76 13.18
N LYS A 240 -1.88 8.85 12.87
CA LYS A 240 -1.38 9.96 12.03
C LYS A 240 -0.08 10.57 12.54
N TRP A 241 0.11 10.64 13.85
CA TRP A 241 1.30 11.24 14.45
C TRP A 241 2.58 10.48 14.09
N ALA A 242 2.51 9.15 13.93
CA ALA A 242 3.64 8.36 13.49
C ALA A 242 4.00 8.68 12.03
N PHE A 243 3.00 8.70 11.13
CA PHE A 243 3.21 9.03 9.72
C PHE A 243 3.74 10.44 9.51
N ILE A 244 3.16 11.42 10.21
CA ILE A 244 3.63 12.81 10.17
C ILE A 244 5.07 12.91 10.70
N GLY A 245 5.38 12.22 11.80
CA GLY A 245 6.72 12.19 12.37
C GLY A 245 7.77 11.62 11.41
N VAL A 246 7.46 10.52 10.72
CA VAL A 246 8.34 9.93 9.70
C VAL A 246 8.57 10.90 8.54
N GLY A 247 7.52 11.54 8.02
CA GLY A 247 7.65 12.51 6.92
C GLY A 247 8.50 13.72 7.30
N ILE A 248 8.30 14.28 8.49
CA ILE A 248 9.12 15.40 9.00
C ILE A 248 10.59 14.98 9.15
N ALA A 249 10.84 13.79 9.69
CA ALA A 249 12.20 13.28 9.86
C ALA A 249 12.90 13.11 8.50
N ILE A 250 12.22 12.54 7.51
CA ILE A 250 12.75 12.37 6.15
C ILE A 250 13.10 13.74 5.55
N PHE A 251 12.18 14.71 5.60
CA PHE A 251 12.40 16.07 5.08
C PHE A 251 13.67 16.73 5.65
N PHE A 252 13.87 16.66 6.98
CA PHE A 252 15.08 17.23 7.60
C PHE A 252 16.35 16.44 7.25
N ILE A 253 16.26 15.11 7.15
CA ILE A 253 17.39 14.27 6.73
C ILE A 253 17.81 14.62 5.30
N GLU A 254 16.87 14.81 4.37
CA GLU A 254 17.16 15.19 2.99
C GLU A 254 17.87 16.54 2.90
N ILE A 255 17.37 17.57 3.60
CA ILE A 255 18.02 18.89 3.65
C ILE A 255 19.44 18.77 4.21
N LEU A 256 19.62 17.99 5.28
CA LEU A 256 20.93 17.77 5.90
C LEU A 256 21.90 17.13 4.91
N VAL A 257 21.52 16.03 4.23
CA VAL A 257 22.43 15.34 3.30
C VAL A 257 22.71 16.17 2.05
N ILE A 258 21.75 16.96 1.57
CA ILE A 258 21.95 17.92 0.48
C ILE A 258 23.01 18.96 0.89
N ALA A 259 22.82 19.61 2.04
CA ALA A 259 23.75 20.64 2.53
C ALA A 259 25.16 20.08 2.70
N MET A 260 25.28 18.89 3.29
CA MET A 260 26.57 18.23 3.50
C MET A 260 27.22 17.78 2.19
N ALA A 261 26.44 17.32 1.20
CA ALA A 261 26.95 16.95 -0.12
C ALA A 261 27.54 18.17 -0.85
N PHE A 262 26.84 19.30 -0.88
CA PHE A 262 27.36 20.52 -1.52
C PHE A 262 28.53 21.14 -0.73
N TYR A 263 28.53 21.05 0.60
CA TYR A 263 29.67 21.45 1.42
C TYR A 263 30.93 20.63 1.09
N LEU A 264 30.80 19.30 1.03
CA LEU A 264 31.90 18.41 0.64
C LEU A 264 32.35 18.65 -0.82
N CYS A 265 31.43 18.97 -1.72
CA CYS A 265 31.76 19.29 -3.12
C CYS A 265 32.55 20.60 -3.25
N SER A 266 32.21 21.63 -2.47
CA SER A 266 32.88 22.94 -2.52
C SER A 266 34.26 22.95 -1.84
N ARG A 267 34.51 22.00 -0.93
CA ARG A 267 35.82 21.79 -0.27
C ARG A 267 36.77 20.89 -1.04
N HIS A 268 36.29 20.28 -2.09
CA HIS A 268 37.10 19.47 -2.98
C HIS A 268 37.80 20.42 -3.97
N ASP A 269 39.10 20.62 -3.84
CA ASP A 269 39.96 21.24 -4.87
C ASP A 269 40.38 20.17 -5.89
#